data_AF-R9C5E1-F1
#
_entry.id   AF-R9C5E1-F1
#
_cell.length_a   1.000
_cell.length_b   1.000
_cell.length_c   1.000
_cell.angle_alpha   90.00
_cell.angle_beta   90.00
_cell.angle_gamma   90.00
#
_symmetry.space_group_name_H-M   'P 1'
#
loop_
_entity.id
_entity.type
_entity.pdbx_description
1 polymer ?
#
loop_
_entity_poly.entity_id
_entity_poly.type
_entity_poly.pdbx_seq_one_letter_code
_entity_poly.pdbx_strand_id
1 'polypeptide(L)'
;MLFYGDSGTGKTFLSCCVAKELLDNGYLVVYRTIDELIKDLREIRFENNYNLEDLLINCDLLVIDDLGAEQLTEFSATEFFNFLNKKLLKKKKMLVSTNLSLPDISKNYSERISSRLLGNFKLYKFYSEDIRIQLNLKRK
;
A
#
# COMPACT_ATOMS: atom_id res chain seq x y z
N MET A 1 -6.07 2.91 6.29
CA MET A 1 -5.82 4.35 6.02
C MET A 1 -5.15 4.46 4.66
N LEU A 2 -5.33 5.56 3.94
CA LEU A 2 -4.64 5.79 2.66
C LEU A 2 -3.90 7.14 2.73
N PHE A 3 -2.59 7.09 2.61
CA PHE A 3 -1.69 8.24 2.59
C PHE A 3 -1.39 8.60 1.13
N TYR A 4 -1.68 9.84 0.74
CA TYR A 4 -1.47 10.30 -0.63
C TYR A 4 -0.89 11.72 -0.69
N GLY A 5 -0.18 12.02 -1.77
CA GLY A 5 0.48 13.32 -1.99
C GLY A 5 1.85 13.13 -2.64
N ASP A 6 2.55 14.23 -2.90
CA ASP A 6 3.78 14.23 -3.69
C ASP A 6 4.93 13.45 -3.03
N SER A 7 5.94 13.08 -3.82
CA SER A 7 7.10 12.33 -3.34
C SER A 7 7.87 13.11 -2.26
N GLY A 8 8.44 12.39 -1.30
CA GLY A 8 9.31 13.00 -0.27
C GLY A 8 8.59 13.80 0.80
N THR A 9 7.26 13.68 0.88
CA THR A 9 6.41 14.31 1.91
C THR A 9 6.36 13.56 3.25
N GLY A 10 7.03 12.41 3.36
CA GLY A 10 7.09 11.63 4.60
C GLY A 10 6.04 10.51 4.75
N LYS A 11 5.30 10.17 3.69
CA LYS A 11 4.31 9.06 3.71
C LYS A 11 4.92 7.73 4.14
N THR A 12 5.96 7.27 3.45
CA THR A 12 6.71 6.04 3.77
C THR A 12 7.26 6.07 5.20
N PHE A 13 7.84 7.20 5.61
CA PHE A 13 8.36 7.36 6.96
C PHE A 13 7.25 7.17 8.01
N LEU A 14 6.09 7.81 7.85
CA LEU A 14 4.98 7.66 8.80
C LEU A 14 4.42 6.23 8.79
N SER A 15 4.31 5.60 7.61
CA SER A 15 3.92 4.19 7.48
C SER A 15 4.86 3.28 8.29
N CYS A 16 6.18 3.52 8.21
CA CYS A 16 7.17 2.80 8.99
C CYS A 16 7.06 3.06 10.49
N CYS A 17 6.79 4.30 10.92
CA CYS A 17 6.55 4.62 12.32
C CYS A 17 5.33 3.86 12.88
N VAL A 18 4.23 3.82 12.12
CA VAL A 18 3.03 3.05 12.51
C VAL A 18 3.33 1.56 12.57
N ALA A 19 4.04 1.02 11.58
CA ALA A 19 4.46 -0.38 11.57
C ALA A 19 5.34 -0.72 12.77
N LYS A 20 6.33 0.13 13.06
CA LYS A 20 7.24 -0.05 14.20
C LYS A 20 6.50 -0.07 15.53
N GLU A 21 5.63 0.91 15.77
CA GLU A 21 4.84 0.97 17.01
C GLU A 21 4.01 -0.30 17.21
N LEU A 22 3.37 -0.80 16.16
CA LEU A 22 2.58 -2.03 16.24
C LEU A 22 3.45 -3.28 16.47
N LEU A 23 4.62 -3.36 15.83
CA LEU A 23 5.58 -4.43 16.06
C LEU A 23 6.08 -4.42 17.51
N ASP A 24 6.41 -3.24 18.05
CA ASP A 24 6.87 -3.08 19.43
C ASP A 24 5.78 -3.50 20.45
N ASN A 25 4.50 -3.40 20.07
CA ASN A 25 3.35 -3.87 20.85
C ASN A 25 2.98 -5.35 20.58
N GLY A 26 3.78 -6.09 19.82
CA GLY A 26 3.61 -7.53 19.58
C GLY A 26 2.57 -7.90 18.51
N TYR A 27 2.13 -6.95 17.68
CA TYR A 27 1.24 -7.23 16.56
C TYR A 27 2.01 -7.73 15.33
N LEU A 28 1.37 -8.61 14.55
CA LEU A 28 1.92 -9.09 13.29
C LEU A 28 1.70 -8.04 12.18
N VAL A 29 2.78 -7.33 11.84
CA VAL A 29 2.78 -6.35 10.75
C VAL A 29 3.53 -6.92 9.55
N VAL A 30 2.92 -6.83 8.37
CA VAL A 30 3.58 -7.13 7.10
C VAL A 30 3.74 -5.85 6.31
N TYR A 31 4.96 -5.57 5.86
CA TYR A 31 5.27 -4.44 5.00
C TYR A 31 5.65 -4.94 3.61
N ARG A 32 5.02 -4.38 2.58
CA ARG A 32 5.33 -4.64 1.17
C ARG A 32 5.24 -3.36 0.36
N THR A 33 6.15 -3.16 -0.57
CA THR A 33 5.85 -2.27 -1.70
C THR A 33 4.79 -2.93 -2.58
N ILE A 34 4.09 -2.14 -3.40
CA ILE A 34 3.11 -2.71 -4.32
C ILE A 34 3.74 -3.72 -5.30
N ASP A 35 4.97 -3.50 -5.76
CA ASP A 35 5.68 -4.43 -6.65
C ASP A 35 5.95 -5.78 -5.96
N GLU A 36 6.41 -5.74 -4.70
CA GLU A 36 6.61 -6.95 -3.89
C GLU A 36 5.29 -7.67 -3.66
N LEU A 37 4.21 -6.93 -3.37
CA LEU A 37 2.88 -7.52 -3.19
C LEU A 37 2.38 -8.21 -4.48
N ILE A 38 2.55 -7.60 -5.65
CA ILE A 38 2.17 -8.23 -6.92
C ILE A 38 2.99 -9.50 -7.18
N LYS A 39 4.28 -9.51 -6.81
CA LYS A 39 5.12 -10.70 -6.87
C LYS A 39 4.62 -11.79 -5.92
N ASP A 40 4.32 -11.44 -4.67
CA ASP A 40 3.75 -12.37 -3.67
C ASP A 40 2.42 -12.98 -4.17
N LEU A 41 1.54 -12.16 -4.76
CA LEU A 41 0.27 -12.63 -5.34
C LEU A 41 0.49 -13.58 -6.53
N ARG A 42 1.52 -13.34 -7.33
CA ARG A 42 1.91 -14.24 -8.43
C ARG A 42 2.37 -15.59 -7.87
N GLU A 43 3.24 -15.60 -6.86
CA GLU A 43 3.71 -16.83 -6.21
C GLU A 43 2.53 -17.59 -5.58
N ILE A 44 1.62 -16.91 -4.88
CA ILE A 44 0.41 -17.53 -4.34
C ILE A 44 -0.41 -18.21 -5.44
N ARG A 45 -0.60 -17.53 -6.58
CA ARG A 45 -1.45 -18.00 -7.67
C ARG A 45 -0.85 -19.18 -8.44
N PHE A 46 0.45 -19.15 -8.73
CA PHE A 46 1.10 -20.13 -9.60
C PHE A 46 1.80 -21.26 -8.84
N GLU A 47 2.24 -21.00 -7.61
CA GLU A 47 2.97 -21.97 -6.79
C GLU A 47 2.13 -22.51 -5.62
N ASN A 48 0.87 -22.06 -5.50
CA ASN A 48 -0.03 -22.44 -4.41
C ASN A 48 0.58 -22.18 -3.02
N ASN A 49 1.27 -21.05 -2.85
CA ASN A 49 1.91 -20.68 -1.59
C ASN A 49 0.88 -20.23 -0.54
N TYR A 50 0.15 -21.20 0.03
CA TYR A 50 -0.92 -20.94 1.01
C TYR A 50 -0.41 -20.28 2.30
N ASN A 51 0.84 -20.54 2.69
CA ASN A 51 1.44 -19.92 3.88
C ASN A 51 1.63 -18.41 3.69
N LEU A 52 2.09 -18.00 2.50
CA LEU A 52 2.24 -16.58 2.16
C LEU A 52 0.87 -15.90 2.07
N GLU A 53 -0.12 -16.58 1.48
CA GLU A 53 -1.49 -16.07 1.43
C GLU A 53 -2.06 -15.87 2.85
N ASP A 54 -1.89 -16.86 3.73
CA ASP A 54 -2.36 -16.79 5.11
C ASP A 54 -1.71 -15.63 5.86
N LEU A 55 -0.39 -15.47 5.74
CA LEU A 55 0.37 -14.36 6.31
C LEU A 55 -0.17 -12.99 5.86
N LEU A 56 -0.33 -12.79 4.55
CA LEU A 56 -0.79 -11.51 3.99
C LEU A 56 -2.24 -11.19 4.36
N ILE A 57 -3.09 -12.20 4.41
CA ILE A 57 -4.51 -12.03 4.75
C ILE A 57 -4.69 -11.81 6.25
N ASN A 58 -4.06 -12.63 7.09
CA ASN A 58 -4.37 -12.71 8.52
C ASN A 58 -3.55 -11.79 9.42
N CYS A 59 -2.45 -11.19 8.94
CA CYS A 59 -1.71 -10.15 9.67
C CYS A 59 -2.62 -9.06 10.25
N ASP A 60 -2.20 -8.48 11.37
CA ASP A 60 -2.92 -7.43 12.09
C ASP A 60 -2.92 -6.13 11.30
N LEU A 61 -1.80 -5.82 10.64
CA LEU A 61 -1.68 -4.73 9.67
C LEU A 61 -0.87 -5.14 8.46
N LEU A 62 -1.42 -4.91 7.27
CA LEU A 62 -0.65 -4.91 6.03
C LEU A 62 -0.37 -3.46 5.60
N VAL A 63 0.89 -3.12 5.44
CA VAL A 63 1.33 -1.87 4.81
C VAL A 63 1.63 -2.14 3.34
N ILE A 64 0.97 -1.41 2.45
CA ILE A 64 1.18 -1.41 1.01
C ILE A 64 1.76 -0.05 0.65
N ASP A 65 3.06 -0.01 0.36
CA ASP A 65 3.77 1.23 0.07
C ASP A 65 3.91 1.49 -1.43
N ASP A 66 4.02 2.77 -1.78
CA ASP A 66 4.24 3.27 -3.14
C ASP A 66 3.27 2.71 -4.20
N LEU A 67 1.98 2.55 -3.84
CA LEU A 67 0.92 2.21 -4.78
C LEU A 67 0.94 3.20 -5.97
N GLY A 68 1.03 2.68 -7.19
CA GLY A 68 1.14 3.44 -8.43
C GLY A 68 2.54 3.43 -9.04
N ALA A 69 3.53 2.83 -8.37
CA ALA A 69 4.86 2.60 -8.91
C ALA A 69 4.96 1.33 -9.79
N GLU A 70 3.99 0.42 -9.66
CA GLU A 70 4.00 -0.86 -10.35
C GLU A 70 3.63 -0.76 -11.84
N GLN A 71 4.07 -1.77 -12.61
CA GLN A 71 3.56 -1.95 -13.96
C GLN A 71 2.19 -2.63 -13.94
N LEU A 72 1.15 -1.86 -14.24
CA LEU A 72 -0.23 -2.35 -14.30
C LEU A 72 -0.47 -3.22 -15.54
N THR A 73 -0.36 -4.53 -15.35
CA THR A 73 -0.83 -5.57 -16.27
C THR A 73 -2.24 -6.04 -15.90
N GLU A 74 -2.96 -6.65 -16.84
CA GLU A 74 -4.29 -7.22 -16.59
C GLU A 74 -4.27 -8.25 -15.45
N PHE A 75 -3.22 -9.09 -15.40
CA PHE A 75 -3.00 -10.04 -14.31
C PHE A 75 -2.85 -9.32 -12.96
N SER A 76 -1.92 -8.37 -12.87
CA SER A 76 -1.66 -7.66 -11.61
C SER A 76 -2.89 -6.89 -11.13
N ALA A 77 -3.65 -6.27 -12.03
CA ALA A 77 -4.86 -5.54 -11.67
C ALA A 77 -5.94 -6.49 -11.13
N THR A 78 -6.10 -7.66 -11.74
CA THR A 78 -7.08 -8.66 -11.33
C THR A 78 -6.73 -9.27 -9.98
N GLU A 79 -5.48 -9.69 -9.79
CA GLU A 79 -5.04 -10.30 -8.53
C GLU A 79 -5.03 -9.27 -7.39
N PHE A 80 -4.58 -8.03 -7.64
CA PHE A 80 -4.65 -6.97 -6.65
C PHE A 80 -6.09 -6.65 -6.24
N PHE A 81 -7.01 -6.58 -7.21
CA PHE A 81 -8.43 -6.38 -6.92
C PHE A 81 -8.99 -7.52 -6.05
N ASN A 82 -8.73 -8.77 -6.42
CA ASN A 82 -9.19 -9.95 -5.69
C ASN A 82 -8.67 -9.94 -4.24
N PHE A 83 -7.37 -9.66 -4.08
CA PHE A 83 -6.72 -9.57 -2.79
C PHE A 83 -7.29 -8.42 -1.92
N LEU A 84 -7.38 -7.22 -2.48
CA LEU A 84 -7.95 -6.05 -1.81
C LEU A 84 -9.38 -6.33 -1.35
N ASN A 85 -10.20 -6.89 -2.23
CA ASN A 85 -11.57 -7.28 -1.91
C ASN A 85 -11.63 -8.32 -0.78
N LYS A 86 -10.76 -9.35 -0.82
CA LYS A 86 -10.68 -10.40 0.22
C LYS A 86 -10.32 -9.82 1.60
N LYS A 87 -9.33 -8.92 1.70
CA LYS A 87 -8.99 -8.27 2.99
C LYS A 87 -10.12 -7.36 3.49
N LEU A 88 -10.77 -6.61 2.59
CA LEU A 88 -11.90 -5.74 2.95
C LEU A 88 -13.08 -6.55 3.51
N LEU A 89 -13.46 -7.64 2.85
CA LEU A 89 -14.54 -8.53 3.31
C LEU A 89 -14.23 -9.16 4.67
N LYS A 90 -12.98 -9.56 4.89
CA LYS A 90 -12.50 -10.06 6.19
C LYS A 90 -12.29 -8.96 7.24
N LYS A 91 -12.53 -7.68 6.91
CA LYS A 91 -12.32 -6.51 7.77
C LYS A 91 -10.88 -6.40 8.31
N LYS A 92 -9.90 -6.95 7.59
CA LYS A 92 -8.47 -6.93 7.95
C LYS A 92 -7.88 -5.55 7.65
N LYS A 93 -7.00 -5.06 8.53
CA LYS A 93 -6.50 -3.68 8.44
C LYS A 93 -5.43 -3.55 7.38
N MET A 94 -5.46 -2.42 6.70
CA MET A 94 -4.51 -2.03 5.67
C MET A 94 -4.13 -0.55 5.83
N LEU A 95 -2.85 -0.27 5.64
CA LEU A 95 -2.33 1.08 5.43
C LEU A 95 -1.76 1.11 4.01
N VAL A 96 -2.28 2.00 3.18
CA VAL A 96 -1.83 2.19 1.80
C VAL A 96 -1.14 3.54 1.69
N SER A 97 -0.05 3.60 0.94
CA SER A 97 0.71 4.80 0.64
C SER A 97 0.85 4.93 -0.88
N THR A 98 0.66 6.13 -1.43
CA THR A 98 0.71 6.41 -2.87
C THR A 98 1.22 7.81 -3.17
N ASN A 99 2.02 7.94 -4.24
CA ASN A 99 2.40 9.25 -4.79
C ASN A 99 1.38 9.81 -5.79
N LEU A 100 0.31 9.05 -6.09
CA LEU A 100 -0.73 9.47 -7.02
C LEU A 100 -1.70 10.45 -6.35
N SER A 101 -2.21 11.40 -7.14
CA SER A 101 -3.37 12.19 -6.75
C SER A 101 -4.66 11.33 -6.81
N LEU A 102 -5.73 11.75 -6.14
CA LEU A 102 -7.01 11.01 -6.22
C LEU A 102 -7.54 10.86 -7.66
N PRO A 103 -7.46 11.90 -8.53
CA PRO A 103 -7.74 11.74 -9.96
C PRO A 103 -6.85 10.72 -10.66
N ASP A 104 -5.55 10.70 -10.34
CA ASP A 104 -4.61 9.75 -10.96
C ASP A 104 -4.87 8.31 -10.52
N ILE A 105 -5.31 8.08 -9.28
CA ILE A 105 -5.76 6.76 -8.83
C ILE A 105 -6.93 6.29 -9.72
N SER A 106 -7.94 7.14 -9.91
CA SER A 106 -9.10 6.83 -10.74
C SER A 106 -8.77 6.62 -12.22
N LYS A 107 -7.69 7.25 -12.71
CA LYS A 107 -7.22 7.13 -14.10
C LYS A 107 -6.37 5.89 -14.31
N ASN A 108 -5.48 5.59 -13.37
CA ASN A 108 -4.48 4.52 -13.52
C ASN A 108 -5.07 3.16 -13.13
N TYR A 109 -5.98 3.12 -12.16
CA TYR A 109 -6.61 1.88 -11.72
C TYR A 109 -8.03 1.75 -12.27
N SER A 110 -8.49 0.50 -12.41
CA SER A 110 -9.87 0.21 -12.77
C SER A 110 -10.85 0.84 -11.76
N GLU A 111 -12.05 1.18 -12.23
CA GLU A 111 -13.12 1.76 -11.40
C GLU A 111 -13.36 0.96 -10.12
N ARG A 112 -13.26 -0.38 -10.21
CA ARG A 112 -13.46 -1.27 -9.07
C ARG A 112 -12.38 -1.11 -8.01
N ILE A 113 -11.10 -1.03 -8.40
CA ILE A 113 -9.98 -0.83 -7.47
C ILE A 113 -10.07 0.57 -6.85
N SER A 114 -10.26 1.59 -7.69
CA SER A 114 -10.38 2.98 -7.27
C SER A 114 -11.55 3.16 -6.29
N SER A 115 -12.71 2.57 -6.57
CA SER A 115 -13.86 2.58 -5.66
C SER A 115 -13.53 1.92 -4.31
N ARG A 116 -12.80 0.80 -4.30
CA ARG A 116 -12.39 0.15 -3.05
C ARG A 116 -11.41 0.99 -2.24
N LEU A 117 -10.40 1.57 -2.89
CA LEU A 117 -9.40 2.41 -2.23
C LEU A 117 -10.02 3.71 -1.70
N LEU A 118 -10.80 4.42 -2.52
CA LEU A 118 -11.35 5.72 -2.14
C LEU A 118 -12.59 5.62 -1.24
N GLY A 119 -13.36 4.54 -1.36
CA GLY A 119 -14.59 4.33 -0.59
C GLY A 119 -14.41 3.64 0.76
N ASN A 120 -13.35 2.84 0.96
CA ASN A 120 -13.17 2.02 2.18
C ASN A 120 -12.01 2.48 3.07
N PHE A 121 -11.24 3.48 2.64
CA PHE A 121 -10.09 3.98 3.40
C PHE A 121 -10.33 5.42 3.83
N LYS A 122 -9.93 5.73 5.07
CA LYS A 122 -9.78 7.12 5.49
C LYS A 122 -8.57 7.72 4.79
N LEU A 123 -8.81 8.76 3.99
CA LEU A 123 -7.82 9.45 3.18
C LEU A 123 -7.07 10.50 4.01
N TYR A 124 -5.75 10.53 3.88
CA TYR A 124 -4.88 11.54 4.50
C TYR A 124 -3.96 12.12 3.44
N LYS A 125 -4.16 13.40 3.14
CA LYS A 125 -3.31 14.13 2.20
C LYS A 125 -2.08 14.66 2.93
N PHE A 126 -0.92 14.38 2.37
CA PHE A 126 0.34 14.91 2.84
C PHE A 126 0.68 16.18 2.06
N TYR A 127 0.96 17.26 2.78
CA TYR A 127 1.35 18.54 2.22
C TYR A 127 2.75 18.86 2.73
N SER A 128 3.75 18.76 1.87
CA SER A 128 5.11 19.19 2.17
C SER A 128 5.87 19.36 0.85
N GLU A 129 6.88 20.23 0.86
CA GLU A 129 7.95 20.13 -0.13
C GLU A 129 8.74 18.83 0.10
N ASP A 130 9.50 18.37 -0.91
CA ASP A 130 10.31 17.17 -0.77
C ASP A 130 11.39 17.39 0.29
N ILE A 131 11.18 16.78 1.47
CA ILE A 131 12.04 16.90 2.64
C ILE A 131 13.44 16.38 2.31
N ARG A 132 13.55 15.38 1.42
CA ARG A 132 14.85 14.81 1.02
C ARG A 132 15.67 15.84 0.24
N ILE A 133 15.03 16.62 -0.63
CA ILE A 133 15.67 17.72 -1.38
C ILE A 133 16.09 18.82 -0.40
N GLN A 134 15.20 19.26 0.49
CA GLN A 134 15.50 20.30 1.47
C GLN A 134 16.67 19.91 2.39
N LEU A 135 16.70 18.68 2.90
CA LEU A 135 17.79 18.17 3.73
C LEU A 135 19.12 18.14 2.98
N ASN A 136 19.11 17.80 1.68
CA ASN A 136 20.32 17.81 0.87
C ASN A 136 20.84 19.23 0.63
N LEU A 137 19.94 20.19 0.36
CA LEU A 137 20.31 21.60 0.16
C LEU A 137 20.89 22.25 1.42
N LYS A 138 20.42 21.88 2.61
CA LYS A 138 20.92 22.38 3.90
C LYS A 138 22.26 21.79 4.35
N ARG A 139 22.76 20.75 3.69
CA ARG A 139 24.06 20.11 3.98
C ARG A 139 25.24 20.80 3.29
N LYS A 140 24.98 21.82 2.48
CA LYS A 140 26.00 22.72 1.90
C LYS A 140 26.18 23.94 2.79
#